data_AF-A0AAV8U747-F1
#
_entry.id   AF-A0AAV8U747-F1
#
_cell.length_a   1.000
_cell.length_b   1.000
_cell.length_c   1.000
_cell.angle_alpha   90.00
_cell.angle_beta   90.00
_cell.angle_gamma   90.00
#
_symmetry.space_group_name_H-M   'P 1'
#
loop_
_entity.id
_entity.type
_entity.pdbx_description
1 polymer ?
#
loop_
_entity_poly.entity_id
_entity_poly.type
_entity_poly.pdbx_seq_one_letter_code
_entity_poly.pdbx_strand_id
1 'polypeptide(L)'
;MNFDAAGQQRKLQIQELEELRNHAFDNAVTYKAKTKAFHDKQLKLRSKWIGPFVVTKIYPYGAMDIQSMEIGKIFKVNGHRLKPFYEGFQPQSVEVNSLNEPFYN
;
A
#
# COMPACT_ATOMS: atom_id res chain seq x y z
N MET A 1 -37.79 -13.46 -55.60
CA MET A 1 -37.12 -13.82 -54.32
C MET A 1 -36.54 -12.54 -53.74
N ASN A 2 -36.85 -12.20 -52.49
CA ASN A 2 -36.51 -10.89 -51.90
C ASN A 2 -35.12 -10.96 -51.24
N PHE A 3 -34.08 -10.89 -52.07
CA PHE A 3 -32.68 -11.05 -51.64
C PHE A 3 -32.17 -9.92 -50.73
N ASP A 4 -32.89 -8.80 -50.66
CA ASP A 4 -32.49 -7.59 -49.93
C ASP A 4 -32.78 -7.69 -48.41
N ALA A 5 -33.94 -8.25 -48.03
CA ALA A 5 -34.32 -8.41 -46.63
C ALA A 5 -33.38 -9.33 -45.83
N ALA A 6 -32.91 -10.43 -46.45
CA ALA A 6 -31.95 -11.34 -45.85
C ALA A 6 -30.57 -10.69 -45.66
N GLY A 7 -30.17 -9.82 -46.60
CA GLY A 7 -28.93 -9.03 -46.49
C GLY A 7 -28.99 -8.01 -45.36
N GLN A 8 -30.11 -7.30 -45.23
CA GLN A 8 -30.35 -6.34 -44.14
C GLN A 8 -30.36 -7.04 -42.77
N GLN A 9 -31.04 -8.18 -42.66
CA GLN A 9 -31.07 -8.96 -41.43
C GLN A 9 -29.66 -9.44 -41.03
N ARG A 10 -28.86 -9.95 -41.98
CA ARG A 10 -27.48 -10.36 -41.71
C ARG A 10 -26.63 -9.18 -41.24
N LYS A 11 -26.80 -7.99 -41.82
CA LYS A 11 -26.08 -6.78 -41.41
C LYS A 11 -26.39 -6.40 -39.97
N LEU A 12 -27.67 -6.44 -39.58
CA LEU A 12 -28.10 -6.18 -38.20
C LEU A 12 -27.50 -7.19 -37.22
N GLN A 13 -27.55 -8.49 -37.55
CA GLN A 13 -26.95 -9.54 -36.71
C GLN A 13 -25.45 -9.35 -36.50
N ILE A 14 -24.72 -8.93 -37.54
CA ILE A 14 -23.27 -8.66 -37.42
C ILE A 14 -23.01 -7.47 -36.49
N GLN A 15 -23.82 -6.41 -36.61
CA GLN A 15 -23.71 -5.24 -35.73
C GLN A 15 -23.96 -5.62 -34.27
N GLU A 16 -25.00 -6.40 -33.99
CA GLU A 16 -25.30 -6.90 -32.64
C GLU A 16 -24.14 -7.72 -32.06
N LEU A 17 -23.52 -8.60 -32.86
CA LEU A 17 -22.36 -9.38 -32.43
C LEU A 17 -21.13 -8.51 -32.12
N GLU A 18 -20.91 -7.47 -32.92
CA GLU A 18 -19.81 -6.52 -32.70
C GLU A 18 -20.02 -5.70 -31.42
N GLU A 19 -21.25 -5.26 -31.15
CA GLU A 19 -21.63 -4.58 -29.91
C GLU A 19 -21.42 -5.49 -28.68
N LEU A 20 -21.84 -6.76 -28.76
CA LEU A 20 -21.62 -7.73 -27.69
C LEU A 20 -20.13 -7.97 -27.40
N ARG A 21 -19.31 -8.09 -28.46
CA ARG A 21 -17.86 -8.25 -28.33
C ARG A 21 -17.24 -7.03 -27.63
N ASN A 22 -17.60 -5.82 -28.07
CA ASN A 22 -17.06 -4.59 -27.51
C ASN A 22 -17.45 -4.45 -26.04
N HIS A 23 -18.72 -4.72 -25.70
CA HIS A 23 -19.20 -4.72 -24.32
C HIS A 23 -18.46 -5.76 -23.44
N ALA A 24 -18.20 -6.96 -23.96
CA ALA A 24 -17.43 -7.97 -23.24
C ALA A 24 -15.98 -7.52 -22.97
N PHE A 25 -15.34 -6.87 -23.95
CA PHE A 25 -14.00 -6.33 -23.80
C PHE A 25 -13.94 -5.21 -22.75
N ASP A 26 -14.85 -4.24 -22.82
CA ASP A 26 -14.93 -3.13 -21.87
C ASP A 26 -15.20 -3.63 -20.44
N ASN A 27 -16.06 -4.65 -20.30
CA ASN A 27 -16.31 -5.31 -19.02
C ASN A 27 -15.05 -5.99 -18.49
N ALA A 28 -14.31 -6.74 -19.32
CA ALA A 28 -13.09 -7.41 -18.90
C ALA A 28 -12.02 -6.41 -18.43
N VAL A 29 -11.82 -5.31 -19.16
CA VAL A 29 -10.92 -4.21 -18.78
C VAL A 29 -11.36 -3.61 -17.44
N THR A 30 -12.66 -3.35 -17.29
CA THR A 30 -13.25 -2.80 -16.07
C THR A 30 -13.04 -3.71 -14.86
N TYR A 31 -13.31 -5.01 -15.00
CA TYR A 31 -13.10 -5.99 -13.93
C TYR A 31 -11.63 -6.05 -13.51
N LYS A 32 -10.71 -6.12 -14.49
CA LYS A 32 -9.26 -6.13 -14.22
C LYS A 32 -8.81 -4.87 -13.48
N ALA A 33 -9.28 -3.70 -13.91
CA ALA A 33 -8.94 -2.44 -13.28
C ALA A 33 -9.47 -2.37 -11.83
N LYS A 34 -10.73 -2.77 -11.59
CA LYS A 34 -11.33 -2.81 -10.24
C LYS A 34 -10.57 -3.75 -9.32
N THR A 35 -10.23 -4.95 -9.79
CA THR A 35 -9.47 -5.93 -9.01
C THR A 35 -8.09 -5.40 -8.66
N LYS A 36 -7.37 -4.80 -9.61
CA LYS A 36 -6.06 -4.18 -9.35
C LYS A 36 -6.17 -3.06 -8.31
N ALA A 37 -7.14 -2.15 -8.47
CA ALA A 37 -7.35 -1.05 -7.53
C ALA A 37 -7.67 -1.55 -6.11
N PHE A 38 -8.47 -2.63 -5.98
CA PHE A 38 -8.74 -3.26 -4.70
C PHE A 38 -7.46 -3.82 -4.07
N HIS A 39 -6.67 -4.61 -4.81
CA HIS A 39 -5.42 -5.16 -4.30
C HIS A 39 -4.42 -4.06 -3.93
N ASP A 40 -4.21 -3.05 -4.78
CA ASP A 40 -3.32 -1.94 -4.50
C ASP A 40 -3.74 -1.17 -3.23
N LYS A 41 -5.05 -1.01 -2.99
CA LYS A 41 -5.57 -0.40 -1.76
C LYS A 41 -5.27 -1.25 -0.53
N GLN A 42 -5.39 -2.57 -0.64
CA GLN A 42 -5.14 -3.52 0.47
C GLN A 42 -3.65 -3.74 0.73
N LEU A 43 -2.80 -3.63 -0.29
CA LEU A 43 -1.35 -3.81 -0.21
C LEU A 43 -0.61 -2.59 0.35
N LYS A 44 -1.32 -1.52 0.75
CA LYS A 44 -0.70 -0.41 1.47
C LYS A 44 -0.12 -0.93 2.80
N LEU A 45 1.20 -1.06 2.86
CA LEU A 45 1.94 -1.43 4.06
C LEU A 45 1.72 -0.35 5.13
N ARG A 46 0.77 -0.59 6.03
CA ARG A 46 0.58 0.20 7.25
C ARG A 46 1.53 -0.36 8.32
N SER A 47 2.09 0.51 9.16
CA SER A 47 2.80 0.05 10.35
C SER A 47 1.84 -0.74 11.25
N LYS A 48 2.24 -1.94 11.66
CA LYS A 48 1.51 -2.74 12.67
C LYS A 48 1.73 -2.24 14.10
N TRP A 49 2.63 -1.28 14.27
CA TRP A 49 3.03 -0.72 15.56
C TRP A 49 2.20 0.53 15.85
N ILE A 50 1.65 0.59 17.06
CA ILE A 50 0.93 1.74 17.59
C ILE A 50 1.95 2.56 18.36
N GLY A 51 2.11 3.84 18.00
CA GLY A 51 2.75 4.91 18.77
C GLY A 51 4.12 4.65 19.45
N PRO A 52 4.81 5.71 19.89
CA PRO A 52 5.83 5.58 20.90
C PRO A 52 5.19 5.40 22.28
N PHE A 53 5.77 4.52 23.09
CA PHE A 53 5.40 4.34 24.50
C PHE A 53 6.66 4.35 25.36
N VAL A 54 6.53 4.81 26.60
CA VAL A 54 7.61 4.79 27.59
C VAL A 54 7.47 3.54 28.46
N VAL A 55 8.54 2.77 28.59
CA VAL A 55 8.56 1.61 29.50
C VAL A 55 8.79 2.12 30.92
N THR A 56 7.89 1.80 31.85
CA THR A 56 7.97 2.25 33.25
C THR A 56 8.51 1.17 34.17
N LYS A 57 8.15 -0.10 33.94
CA LYS A 57 8.59 -1.23 34.76
C LYS A 57 8.79 -2.49 33.93
N ILE A 58 9.92 -3.16 34.15
CA ILE A 58 10.25 -4.45 33.54
C ILE A 58 10.12 -5.54 34.59
N TYR A 59 9.48 -6.64 34.22
CA TYR A 59 9.29 -7.80 35.08
C TYR A 59 10.15 -8.96 34.57
N PRO A 60 10.47 -9.94 35.44
CA PRO A 60 11.05 -11.20 35.02
C PRO A 60 10.22 -11.84 33.90
N TYR A 61 10.89 -12.56 33.00
CA TYR A 61 10.25 -13.31 31.90
C TYR A 61 9.55 -12.45 30.84
N GLY A 62 9.88 -11.16 30.77
CA GLY A 62 9.57 -10.33 29.60
C GLY A 62 8.22 -9.60 29.64
N ALA A 63 7.47 -9.62 30.73
CA ALA A 63 6.34 -8.71 30.89
C ALA A 63 6.83 -7.28 31.20
N MET A 64 6.15 -6.26 30.67
CA MET A 64 6.53 -4.85 30.85
C MET A 64 5.29 -3.98 31.02
N ASP A 65 5.38 -2.99 31.89
CA ASP A 65 4.40 -1.92 31.97
C ASP A 65 4.87 -0.77 31.05
N ILE A 66 3.98 -0.32 30.18
CA ILE A 66 4.20 0.77 29.22
C ILE A 66 3.20 1.89 29.48
N GLN A 67 3.62 3.14 29.30
CA GLN A 67 2.82 4.32 29.50
C GLN A 67 2.66 5.11 28.19
N SER A 68 1.43 5.52 27.89
CA SER A 68 1.15 6.50 26.84
C SER A 68 1.48 7.90 27.35
N MET A 69 2.27 8.66 26.59
CA MET A 69 2.59 10.06 26.94
C MET A 69 1.40 11.01 26.76
N GLU A 70 0.43 10.64 25.92
CA GLU A 70 -0.74 11.48 25.63
C GLU A 70 -1.80 11.40 26.75
N ILE A 71 -2.10 10.18 27.20
CA ILE A 71 -3.21 9.92 28.12
C ILE A 71 -2.70 9.65 29.55
N GLY A 72 -1.40 9.36 29.70
CA GLY A 72 -0.79 8.96 30.98
C GLY A 72 -1.17 7.56 31.44
N LYS A 73 -2.00 6.83 30.69
CA LYS A 73 -2.46 5.48 31.03
C LYS A 73 -1.34 4.44 30.90
N ILE A 74 -1.29 3.54 31.88
CA ILE A 74 -0.33 2.43 31.93
C ILE A 74 -1.01 1.13 31.48
N PHE A 75 -0.30 0.35 30.68
CA PHE A 75 -0.71 -0.96 30.19
C PHE A 75 0.36 -1.99 30.50
N LYS A 76 -0.07 -3.20 30.90
CA LYS A 76 0.81 -4.36 31.03
C LYS A 76 0.80 -5.16 29.74
N VAL A 77 1.97 -5.37 29.14
CA VAL A 77 2.12 -6.09 27.87
C VAL A 77 3.28 -7.09 27.93
N ASN A 78 3.31 -8.01 26.98
CA ASN A 78 4.47 -8.86 26.75
C ASN A 78 5.51 -8.10 25.91
N GLY A 79 6.77 -8.11 26.32
CA GLY A 79 7.90 -7.46 25.65
C GLY A 79 8.14 -7.95 24.22
N HIS A 80 7.74 -9.17 23.86
CA HIS A 80 7.75 -9.64 22.46
C HIS A 80 6.81 -8.82 21.54
N ARG A 81 5.86 -8.08 22.12
CA ARG A 81 4.95 -7.18 21.40
C ARG A 81 5.44 -5.73 21.39
N LEU A 82 6.71 -5.50 21.71
CA LEU A 82 7.35 -4.19 21.69
C LEU A 82 8.49 -4.18 20.68
N LYS A 83 8.77 -3.01 20.12
CA LYS A 83 9.92 -2.75 19.24
C LYS A 83 10.57 -1.45 19.70
N PRO A 84 11.91 -1.36 19.79
CA PRO A 84 12.59 -0.11 20.05
C PRO A 84 12.15 0.98 19.07
N PHE A 85 11.76 2.13 19.62
CA PHE A 85 11.46 3.32 18.85
C PHE A 85 12.74 4.13 18.71
N TYR A 86 13.20 4.31 17.48
CA TYR A 86 14.30 5.23 17.17
C TYR A 86 13.67 6.55 16.76
N GLU A 87 13.86 7.59 17.57
CA GLU A 87 13.52 8.95 17.16
C GLU A 87 14.34 9.28 15.91
N GLY A 88 13.69 9.78 14.87
CA GLY A 88 14.31 9.97 13.56
C GLY A 88 15.63 10.76 13.68
N PHE A 89 16.60 10.40 12.85
CA PHE A 89 17.87 11.12 12.73
C PHE A 89 17.54 12.60 12.49
N GLN A 90 17.83 13.48 13.45
CA GLN A 90 17.84 14.91 13.17
C GLN A 90 18.99 15.12 12.18
N PRO A 91 18.75 15.60 10.95
CA PRO A 91 19.84 15.97 10.07
C PRO A 91 20.49 17.19 10.71
N GLN A 92 21.46 16.97 11.60
CA GLN A 92 22.48 17.98 11.85
C GLN A 92 23.05 18.30 10.48
N SER A 93 23.09 19.58 10.12
CA SER A 93 23.68 20.06 8.87
C SER A 93 25.03 19.38 8.70
N VAL A 94 25.10 18.39 7.80
CA VAL A 94 26.34 17.68 7.52
C VAL A 94 27.24 18.71 6.87
N GLU A 95 28.28 19.15 7.58
CA GLU A 95 29.33 19.95 6.97
C GLU A 95 29.91 19.11 5.83
N VAL A 96 29.63 19.53 4.60
CA VAL A 96 30.20 18.91 3.40
C VAL A 96 31.69 19.25 3.43
N ASN A 97 32.48 18.35 4.00
CA ASN A 97 33.93 18.41 3.87
C ASN A 97 34.28 18.08 2.42
N SER A 98 34.43 19.11 1.59
CA SER A 98 34.97 19.00 0.24
C SER A 98 36.38 18.40 0.34
N LEU A 99 36.52 17.12 0.01
CA LEU A 99 37.82 16.46 -0.08
C LEU A 99 38.48 16.93 -1.38
N ASN A 100 39.65 17.57 -1.26
CA ASN A 100 40.44 17.97 -2.42
C ASN A 100 41.00 16.73 -3.12
N GLU A 101 41.05 16.76 -4.45
CA GLU A 101 41.64 15.69 -5.24
C GLU A 101 43.12 15.51 -4.89
N PRO A 102 43.59 14.26 -4.71
CA PRO A 102 44.98 14.00 -4.36
C PRO A 102 45.90 14.27 -5.56
N PHE A 103 47.01 14.94 -5.29
CA PHE A 103 48.07 15.15 -6.29
C PHE A 103 48.83 13.85 -6.51
N TYR A 104 48.78 13.34 -7.74
CA TYR A 104 49.64 12.25 -8.19
C TYR A 104 50.81 12.85 -8.99
N ASN A 105 52.03 12.65 -8.50
CA ASN A 105 53.29 12.99 -9.17
C ASN A 105 53.62 11.97 -10.27
#